data_AF-A0A8J7D6T7-F1
#
_entry.id   AF-A0A8J7D6T7-F1
#
_cell.length_a   1.000
_cell.length_b   1.000
_cell.length_c   1.000
_cell.angle_alpha   90.00
_cell.angle_beta   90.00
_cell.angle_gamma   90.00
#
_symmetry.space_group_name_H-M   'P 1'
#
loop_
_entity.id
_entity.type
_entity.pdbx_description
1 polymer ?
#
loop_
_entity_poly.entity_id
_entity_poly.type
_entity_poly.pdbx_seq_one_letter_code
_entity_poly.pdbx_strand_id
1 'polypeptide(L)'
;MTQSVYTQQALSDFKLNTSLTVANPSSQDEQSIAQAPTQDPLTSRDRRIIGEIIQVVPETIRTIWIEGGITVWVQFVNGGRLAFNRDWFVTRVAEVKTTLPETPLERNERLSNELEAACVKFNLWHTQIDWLSFSTKLYRNNQLVGYIGCNYQGWYSRPRTYGMNRFANSADEAITFLGVRADVAA
;
A
#
# COMPACT_ATOMS: atom_id res chain seq x y z
N MET A 1 -19.34 -29.91 34.70
CA MET A 1 -19.29 -28.43 34.68
C MET A 1 -17.91 -28.05 34.19
N THR A 2 -17.78 -27.68 32.93
CA THR A 2 -16.50 -27.32 32.29
C THR A 2 -16.60 -25.87 31.87
N GLN A 3 -15.84 -25.01 32.55
CA GLN A 3 -15.66 -23.61 32.21
C GLN A 3 -14.63 -23.53 31.08
N SER A 4 -15.04 -23.09 29.89
CA SER A 4 -14.12 -22.65 28.84
C SER A 4 -13.89 -21.15 29.00
N VAL A 5 -12.71 -20.80 29.51
CA VAL A 5 -12.16 -19.45 29.50
C VAL A 5 -11.84 -19.10 28.05
N TYR A 6 -12.62 -18.23 27.42
CA TYR A 6 -12.28 -17.66 26.12
C TYR A 6 -11.32 -16.49 26.34
N THR A 7 -10.04 -16.74 26.04
CA THR A 7 -9.01 -15.72 25.92
C THR A 7 -9.37 -14.82 24.74
N GLN A 8 -9.70 -13.56 25.02
CA GLN A 8 -9.78 -12.51 23.98
C GLN A 8 -8.35 -12.27 23.45
N GLN A 9 -8.04 -12.84 22.29
CA GLN A 9 -6.94 -12.35 21.48
C GLN A 9 -7.46 -11.17 20.65
N ALA A 10 -6.93 -9.99 20.93
CA ALA A 10 -7.18 -8.77 20.17
C ALA A 10 -6.67 -8.97 18.72
N LEU A 11 -7.60 -9.07 17.78
CA LEU A 11 -7.32 -8.98 16.34
C LEU A 11 -7.07 -7.49 16.00
N SER A 12 -5.85 -7.05 16.26
CA SER A 12 -5.34 -5.69 16.04
C SER A 12 -4.99 -5.39 14.57
N ASP A 13 -5.23 -6.33 13.65
CA ASP A 13 -4.67 -6.25 12.28
C ASP A 13 -5.68 -5.91 11.18
N PHE A 14 -6.89 -5.42 11.51
CA PHE A 14 -7.78 -4.85 10.50
C PHE A 14 -7.32 -3.42 10.13
N LYS A 15 -6.21 -3.34 9.39
CA LYS A 15 -5.82 -2.14 8.65
C LYS A 15 -6.03 -2.40 7.15
N LEU A 16 -7.12 -1.84 6.61
CA LEU A 16 -7.01 -1.22 5.28
C LEU A 16 -5.88 -0.20 5.39
N ASN A 17 -5.08 0.03 4.35
CA ASN A 17 -3.84 0.81 4.46
C ASN A 17 -4.07 2.32 4.74
N THR A 18 -5.22 2.69 5.31
CA THR A 18 -5.59 4.02 5.73
C THR A 18 -6.50 3.90 6.96
N SER A 19 -6.22 4.68 8.00
CA SER A 19 -6.89 4.67 9.30
C SER A 19 -8.41 4.71 9.15
N LEU A 20 -9.10 3.65 9.57
CA LEU A 20 -10.54 3.65 9.76
C LEU A 20 -10.87 4.61 10.92
N THR A 21 -11.30 5.82 10.59
CA THR A 21 -11.85 6.75 11.58
C THR A 21 -13.18 6.19 12.07
N VAL A 22 -13.21 5.77 13.33
CA VAL A 22 -14.44 5.38 14.03
C VAL A 22 -15.28 6.64 14.22
N ALA A 23 -16.27 6.87 13.37
CA ALA A 23 -17.30 7.87 13.61
C ALA A 23 -18.53 7.17 14.20
N ASN A 24 -18.76 7.37 15.50
CA ASN A 24 -20.03 7.03 16.16
C ASN A 24 -21.02 8.17 15.86
N PRO A 25 -22.15 7.94 15.16
CA PRO A 25 -23.21 8.95 15.08
C PRO A 25 -24.07 8.84 16.33
N SER A 26 -23.67 9.51 17.41
CA SER A 26 -24.55 9.76 18.56
C SER A 26 -25.16 11.16 18.41
N SER A 27 -26.47 11.20 18.54
CA SER A 27 -27.36 12.35 18.33
C SER A 27 -27.04 13.58 19.19
N GLN A 28 -27.39 14.74 18.63
CA GLN A 28 -27.53 16.09 19.23
C GLN A 28 -26.26 16.95 19.34
N ASP A 29 -26.27 18.00 18.50
CA ASP A 29 -25.77 19.36 18.71
C ASP A 29 -24.49 19.55 19.52
N GLU A 30 -23.35 19.64 18.84
CA GLU A 30 -22.35 20.69 19.07
C GLU A 30 -21.35 20.74 17.91
N GLN A 31 -21.18 21.94 17.35
CA GLN A 31 -20.23 22.22 16.28
C GLN A 31 -18.80 21.93 16.75
N SER A 32 -18.26 20.79 16.34
CA SER A 32 -16.83 20.67 16.08
C SER A 32 -16.67 20.19 14.63
N ILE A 33 -16.31 21.12 13.75
CA ILE A 33 -15.82 20.77 12.42
C ILE A 33 -14.43 20.15 12.66
N ALA A 34 -14.42 18.87 13.02
CA ALA A 34 -13.23 18.05 12.84
C ALA A 34 -12.96 18.09 11.33
N GLN A 35 -11.95 18.85 10.93
CA GLN A 35 -11.52 18.95 9.54
C GLN A 35 -11.33 17.53 9.01
N ALA A 36 -12.21 17.13 8.10
CA ALA A 36 -12.06 15.87 7.39
C ALA A 36 -10.66 15.89 6.74
N PRO A 37 -9.86 14.82 6.87
CA PRO A 37 -8.60 14.74 6.16
C PRO A 37 -8.88 15.02 4.68
N THR A 38 -8.16 15.99 4.10
CA THR A 38 -8.28 16.36 2.67
C THR A 38 -7.78 15.25 1.75
N GLN A 39 -7.23 14.18 2.33
CA GLN A 39 -6.84 12.97 1.63
C GLN A 39 -8.01 12.01 1.55
N ASP A 40 -8.18 11.44 0.35
CA ASP A 40 -9.06 10.32 0.09
C ASP A 40 -8.78 9.21 1.11
N PRO A 41 -9.77 8.78 1.91
CA PRO A 41 -9.56 7.79 2.95
C PRO A 41 -9.32 6.38 2.40
N LEU A 42 -9.47 6.17 1.09
CA LEU A 42 -9.25 4.88 0.44
C LEU A 42 -8.19 5.01 -0.65
N THR A 43 -7.24 4.09 -0.65
CA THR A 43 -6.34 3.93 -1.80
C THR A 43 -7.08 3.31 -2.99
N SER A 44 -6.52 3.44 -4.20
CA SER A 44 -7.03 2.77 -5.40
C SER A 44 -7.13 1.26 -5.20
N ARG A 45 -6.17 0.66 -4.49
CA ARG A 45 -6.16 -0.77 -4.17
C ARG A 45 -7.26 -1.14 -3.17
N ASP A 46 -7.52 -0.31 -2.16
CA ASP A 46 -8.64 -0.55 -1.23
C ASP A 46 -9.98 -0.55 -1.96
N ARG A 47 -10.19 0.42 -2.88
CA ARG A 47 -11.40 0.45 -3.72
C ARG A 47 -11.53 -0.77 -4.61
N ARG A 48 -10.43 -1.28 -5.17
CA ARG A 48 -10.44 -2.53 -5.96
C ARG A 48 -10.81 -3.73 -5.12
N ILE A 49 -10.25 -3.86 -3.91
CA ILE A 49 -10.61 -4.93 -2.98
C ILE A 49 -12.10 -4.86 -2.64
N ILE A 50 -12.60 -3.70 -2.24
CA ILE A 50 -14.02 -3.53 -1.91
C ILE A 50 -14.90 -3.79 -3.14
N GLY A 51 -14.50 -3.27 -4.31
CA GLY A 51 -15.18 -3.46 -5.59
C GLY A 51 -15.32 -4.93 -5.96
N GLU A 52 -14.28 -5.72 -5.74
CA GLU A 52 -14.30 -7.17 -5.94
C GLU A 52 -15.24 -7.88 -4.97
N ILE A 53 -15.25 -7.50 -3.69
CA ILE A 53 -16.11 -8.12 -2.67
C ILE A 53 -17.60 -7.92 -2.99
N ILE A 54 -17.97 -6.70 -3.39
CA ILE A 54 -19.38 -6.31 -3.60
C ILE A 54 -19.78 -6.27 -5.08
N GLN A 55 -18.86 -6.68 -5.97
CA GLN A 55 -19.07 -6.80 -7.43
C GLN A 55 -19.48 -5.48 -8.10
N VAL A 56 -18.72 -4.41 -7.84
CA VAL A 56 -18.93 -3.07 -8.41
C VAL A 56 -17.63 -2.47 -8.94
N VAL A 57 -17.78 -1.45 -9.79
CA VAL A 57 -16.64 -0.67 -10.30
C VAL A 57 -15.97 0.11 -9.14
N PRO A 58 -14.65 -0.05 -8.92
CA PRO A 58 -13.93 0.54 -7.79
C PRO A 58 -14.13 2.06 -7.63
N GLU A 59 -14.15 2.79 -8.74
CA GLU A 59 -14.27 4.25 -8.80
C GLU A 59 -15.65 4.76 -8.32
N THR A 60 -16.64 3.87 -8.22
CA THR A 60 -17.95 4.22 -7.67
C THR A 60 -17.96 4.29 -6.15
N ILE A 61 -16.94 3.76 -5.47
CA ILE A 61 -16.84 3.71 -4.02
C ILE A 61 -16.21 5.01 -3.51
N ARG A 62 -16.92 5.68 -2.59
CA ARG A 62 -16.46 6.93 -1.99
C ARG A 62 -15.72 6.69 -0.69
N THR A 63 -16.28 5.91 0.21
CA THR A 63 -15.71 5.67 1.54
C THR A 63 -16.32 4.43 2.20
N ILE A 64 -15.73 4.00 3.31
CA ILE A 64 -16.18 2.90 4.17
C ILE A 64 -16.05 3.31 5.63
N TRP A 65 -16.98 2.87 6.48
CA TRP A 65 -16.85 3.01 7.93
C TRP A 65 -17.49 1.83 8.67
N ILE A 66 -17.16 1.70 9.96
CA ILE A 66 -17.76 0.70 10.84
C ILE A 66 -18.69 1.43 11.81
N GLU A 67 -19.95 1.00 11.86
CA GLU A 67 -20.96 1.50 12.80
C GLU A 67 -21.26 0.44 13.86
N GLY A 68 -21.29 0.86 15.12
CA GLY A 68 -21.61 0.01 16.27
C GLY A 68 -20.62 -1.14 16.51
N GLY A 69 -19.49 -1.19 15.78
CA GLY A 69 -18.53 -2.29 15.83
C GLY A 69 -19.00 -3.57 15.12
N ILE A 70 -20.17 -3.58 14.49
CA ILE A 70 -20.80 -4.80 13.92
C ILE A 70 -21.13 -4.66 12.45
N THR A 71 -21.41 -3.43 11.99
CA THR A 71 -21.83 -3.16 10.62
C THR A 71 -20.74 -2.40 9.88
N VAL A 72 -20.35 -2.90 8.72
CA VAL A 72 -19.50 -2.20 7.76
C VAL A 72 -20.41 -1.53 6.74
N TRP A 73 -20.31 -0.21 6.63
CA TRP A 73 -21.02 0.58 5.63
C TRP A 73 -20.08 0.96 4.50
N VAL A 74 -20.50 0.70 3.26
CA VAL A 74 -19.85 1.19 2.05
C VAL A 74 -20.74 2.26 1.43
N GLN A 75 -20.19 3.46 1.21
CA GLN A 75 -20.89 4.55 0.53
C GLN A 75 -20.34 4.76 -0.87
N PHE A 76 -21.24 4.92 -1.82
CA PHE A 76 -20.94 5.22 -3.21
C PHE A 76 -20.90 6.74 -3.47
N VAL A 77 -20.26 7.12 -4.58
CA VAL A 77 -20.18 8.50 -5.06
C VAL A 77 -21.58 9.07 -5.33
N ASN A 78 -22.53 8.25 -5.77
CA ASN A 78 -23.93 8.66 -5.99
C ASN A 78 -24.75 8.83 -4.69
N GLY A 79 -24.14 8.62 -3.51
CA GLY A 79 -24.78 8.73 -2.20
C GLY A 79 -25.43 7.44 -1.69
N GLY A 80 -25.57 6.41 -2.54
CA GLY A 80 -26.06 5.10 -2.14
C GLY A 80 -25.17 4.43 -1.09
N ARG A 81 -25.76 3.56 -0.26
CA ARG A 81 -25.07 2.88 0.84
C ARG A 81 -25.44 1.40 0.88
N LEU A 82 -24.46 0.55 1.18
CA LEU A 82 -24.67 -0.86 1.49
C LEU A 82 -24.12 -1.18 2.87
N ALA A 83 -24.83 -2.02 3.61
CA ALA A 83 -24.45 -2.50 4.93
C ALA A 83 -24.07 -3.98 4.87
N PHE A 84 -22.98 -4.33 5.56
CA PHE A 84 -22.48 -5.70 5.65
C PHE A 84 -22.15 -6.04 7.09
N ASN A 85 -22.29 -7.31 7.46
CA ASN A 85 -21.75 -7.81 8.71
C ASN A 85 -20.22 -7.69 8.72
N ARG A 86 -19.65 -7.18 9.81
CA ARG A 86 -18.21 -6.94 9.95
C ARG A 86 -17.38 -8.18 9.75
N ASP A 87 -17.68 -9.27 10.43
CA ASP A 87 -16.84 -10.47 10.41
C ASP A 87 -16.90 -11.17 9.04
N TRP A 88 -18.07 -11.14 8.40
CA TRP A 88 -18.21 -11.54 7.00
C TRP A 88 -17.34 -10.69 6.08
N PHE A 89 -17.38 -9.35 6.22
CA PHE A 89 -16.62 -8.45 5.37
C PHE A 89 -15.11 -8.61 5.56
N VAL A 90 -14.66 -8.78 6.81
CA VAL A 90 -13.25 -9.05 7.16
C VAL A 90 -12.76 -10.33 6.48
N THR A 91 -13.56 -11.40 6.53
CA THR A 91 -13.24 -12.68 5.87
C THR A 91 -13.06 -12.49 4.37
N ARG A 92 -14.00 -11.76 3.72
CA ARG A 92 -13.92 -11.48 2.28
C ARG A 92 -12.73 -10.61 1.90
N VAL A 93 -12.37 -9.62 2.71
CA VAL A 93 -11.15 -8.81 2.50
C VAL A 93 -9.91 -9.69 2.52
N ALA A 94 -9.81 -10.62 3.47
CA ALA A 94 -8.68 -11.55 3.53
C ALA A 94 -8.61 -12.44 2.29
N GLU A 95 -9.74 -13.05 1.89
CA GLU A 95 -9.84 -13.87 0.67
C GLU A 95 -9.39 -13.08 -0.57
N VAL A 96 -9.97 -11.90 -0.81
CA VAL A 96 -9.64 -11.07 -1.98
C VAL A 96 -8.20 -10.60 -1.95
N LYS A 97 -7.63 -10.26 -0.78
CA LYS A 97 -6.21 -9.87 -0.68
C LYS A 97 -5.26 -10.99 -1.13
N THR A 98 -5.65 -12.26 -0.95
CA THR A 98 -4.81 -13.40 -1.36
C THR A 98 -4.91 -13.71 -2.86
N THR A 99 -6.04 -13.38 -3.50
CA THR A 99 -6.29 -13.74 -4.91
C THR A 99 -6.13 -12.58 -5.87
N LEU A 100 -6.32 -11.33 -5.42
CA LEU A 100 -6.33 -10.15 -6.27
C LEU A 100 -4.91 -9.77 -6.72
N PRO A 101 -4.55 -9.97 -8.00
CA PRO A 101 -3.23 -9.61 -8.50
C PRO A 101 -3.01 -8.09 -8.44
N GLU A 102 -1.77 -7.70 -8.15
CA GLU A 102 -1.32 -6.33 -8.37
C GLU A 102 -1.49 -5.96 -9.85
N THR A 103 -1.98 -4.75 -10.11
CA THR A 103 -1.88 -4.21 -11.47
C THR A 103 -0.42 -3.81 -11.75
N PRO A 104 -0.02 -3.69 -13.03
CA PRO A 104 1.29 -3.14 -13.38
C PRO A 104 1.54 -1.76 -12.75
N LEU A 105 0.50 -0.93 -12.66
CA LEU A 105 0.57 0.39 -12.01
C LEU A 105 0.88 0.27 -10.52
N GLU A 106 0.07 -0.49 -9.77
CA GLU A 106 0.27 -0.71 -8.33
C GLU A 106 1.64 -1.31 -8.02
N ARG A 107 2.06 -2.28 -8.84
CA ARG A 107 3.40 -2.88 -8.74
C ARG A 107 4.47 -1.82 -8.92
N ASN A 108 4.38 -1.00 -9.95
CA ASN A 108 5.36 0.04 -10.24
C ASN A 108 5.38 1.12 -9.14
N GLU A 109 4.22 1.56 -8.65
CA GLU A 109 4.14 2.50 -7.52
C GLU A 109 4.82 1.93 -6.27
N ARG A 110 4.51 0.67 -5.91
CA ARG A 110 5.15 -0.01 -4.78
C ARG A 110 6.67 -0.10 -4.95
N LEU A 111 7.14 -0.50 -6.13
CA LEU A 111 8.57 -0.58 -6.43
C LEU A 111 9.23 0.80 -6.42
N SER A 112 8.53 1.87 -6.84
CA SER A 112 9.03 3.25 -6.77
C SER A 112 9.23 3.68 -5.32
N ASN A 113 8.24 3.43 -4.47
CA ASN A 113 8.34 3.73 -3.04
C ASN A 113 9.48 2.94 -2.37
N GLU A 114 9.65 1.67 -2.74
CA GLU A 114 10.77 0.84 -2.26
C GLU A 114 12.12 1.43 -2.70
N LEU A 115 12.23 1.86 -3.97
CA LEU A 115 13.44 2.50 -4.49
C LEU A 115 13.73 3.84 -3.82
N GLU A 116 12.70 4.65 -3.56
CA GLU A 116 12.84 5.94 -2.89
C GLU A 116 13.36 5.76 -1.46
N ALA A 117 12.78 4.83 -0.70
CA ALA A 117 13.24 4.49 0.64
C ALA A 117 14.71 4.02 0.64
N ALA A 118 15.08 3.18 -0.33
CA ALA A 118 16.44 2.73 -0.52
C ALA A 118 17.37 3.90 -0.89
N CYS A 119 16.97 4.76 -1.82
CA CYS A 119 17.73 5.95 -2.18
C CYS A 119 18.02 6.85 -0.97
N VAL A 120 17.03 7.10 -0.11
CA VAL A 120 17.22 7.85 1.14
C VAL A 120 18.25 7.15 2.04
N LYS A 121 18.12 5.84 2.26
CA LYS A 121 19.04 5.05 3.09
C LYS A 121 20.50 5.07 2.60
N PHE A 122 20.68 5.06 1.28
CA PHE A 122 22.00 5.04 0.65
C PHE A 122 22.48 6.44 0.23
N ASN A 123 21.76 7.51 0.58
CA ASN A 123 22.07 8.88 0.17
C ASN A 123 22.33 8.97 -1.36
N LEU A 124 21.37 8.43 -2.10
CA LEU A 124 21.31 8.42 -3.55
C LEU A 124 20.08 9.19 -4.01
N TRP A 125 20.08 9.58 -5.27
CA TRP A 125 18.89 10.05 -5.95
C TRP A 125 18.78 9.40 -7.32
N HIS A 126 17.57 9.33 -7.85
CA HIS A 126 17.31 8.78 -9.16
C HIS A 126 16.65 9.81 -10.09
N THR A 127 16.82 9.60 -11.39
CA THR A 127 16.11 10.38 -12.41
C THR A 127 14.70 9.81 -12.64
N GLN A 128 14.02 10.30 -13.67
CA GLN A 128 12.76 9.73 -14.13
C GLN A 128 12.88 8.21 -14.33
N ILE A 129 11.89 7.49 -13.83
CA ILE A 129 11.74 6.05 -14.02
C ILE A 129 11.11 5.82 -15.40
N ASP A 130 11.69 4.93 -16.20
CA ASP A 130 11.00 4.36 -17.35
C ASP A 130 9.99 3.33 -16.83
N TRP A 131 8.72 3.70 -16.80
CA TRP A 131 7.64 2.89 -16.23
C TRP A 131 7.33 1.61 -17.03
N LEU A 132 7.69 1.56 -18.32
CA LEU A 132 7.50 0.35 -19.14
C LEU A 132 8.45 -0.77 -18.72
N SER A 133 9.68 -0.40 -18.33
CA SER A 133 10.73 -1.33 -17.90
C SER A 133 11.02 -1.31 -16.39
N PHE A 134 10.36 -0.41 -15.66
CA PHE A 134 10.68 0.00 -14.29
C PHE A 134 12.20 0.13 -14.10
N SER A 135 12.84 1.06 -14.80
CA SER A 135 14.29 1.24 -14.72
C SER A 135 14.72 2.71 -14.65
N THR A 136 15.81 2.98 -13.95
CA THR A 136 16.37 4.34 -13.79
C THR A 136 17.86 4.33 -13.51
N LYS A 137 18.46 5.53 -13.55
CA LYS A 137 19.86 5.79 -13.17
C LYS A 137 19.92 6.22 -11.72
N LEU A 138 20.95 5.75 -11.02
CA LEU A 138 21.26 6.16 -9.64
C LEU A 138 22.46 7.07 -9.60
N TYR A 139 22.36 8.14 -8.82
CA TYR A 139 23.39 9.15 -8.67
C TYR A 139 23.73 9.41 -7.20
N ARG A 140 24.99 9.73 -6.96
CA ARG A 140 25.51 10.24 -5.68
C ARG A 140 26.39 11.44 -5.99
N ASN A 141 26.16 12.60 -5.38
CA ASN A 141 26.94 13.82 -5.63
C ASN A 141 27.14 14.12 -7.14
N ASN A 142 26.06 13.99 -7.91
CA ASN A 142 26.02 14.12 -9.38
C ASN A 142 26.88 13.11 -10.17
N GLN A 143 27.49 12.13 -9.52
CA GLN A 143 28.20 11.02 -10.17
C GLN A 143 27.26 9.85 -10.38
N LEU A 144 27.28 9.28 -11.59
CA LEU A 144 26.52 8.08 -11.92
C LEU A 144 27.12 6.90 -11.15
N VAL A 145 26.30 6.28 -10.31
CA VAL A 145 26.65 5.08 -9.54
C VAL A 145 26.33 3.81 -10.34
N GLY A 146 25.23 3.83 -11.07
CA GLY A 146 24.81 2.71 -11.89
C GLY A 146 23.35 2.82 -12.30
N TYR A 147 22.79 1.68 -12.69
CA TYR A 147 21.41 1.55 -13.10
C TYR A 147 20.73 0.51 -12.22
N ILE A 148 19.46 0.76 -11.95
CA ILE A 148 18.60 -0.13 -11.18
C ILE A 148 17.28 -0.29 -11.92
N GLY A 149 16.64 -1.44 -11.77
CA GLY A 149 15.29 -1.65 -12.24
C GLY A 149 14.67 -2.92 -11.68
N CYS A 150 13.46 -3.24 -12.12
CA CYS A 150 12.74 -4.43 -11.68
C CYS A 150 11.92 -5.03 -12.82
N ASN A 151 12.16 -6.31 -13.11
CA ASN A 151 11.43 -7.06 -14.13
C ASN A 151 10.81 -8.33 -13.54
N TYR A 152 10.37 -9.27 -14.39
CA TYR A 152 9.75 -10.53 -13.95
C TYR A 152 10.67 -11.43 -13.12
N GLN A 153 11.99 -11.25 -13.19
CA GLN A 153 12.98 -11.99 -12.40
C GLN A 153 13.28 -11.31 -11.05
N GLY A 154 12.72 -10.12 -10.80
CA GLY A 154 12.92 -9.34 -9.59
C GLY A 154 13.71 -8.06 -9.82
N TRP A 155 14.22 -7.50 -8.73
CA TRP A 155 15.10 -6.34 -8.75
C TRP A 155 16.39 -6.68 -9.47
N TYR A 156 16.96 -5.73 -10.18
CA TYR A 156 18.28 -5.88 -10.76
C TYR A 156 19.07 -4.59 -10.71
N SER A 157 20.39 -4.72 -10.68
CA SER A 157 21.30 -3.60 -10.89
C SER A 157 22.39 -3.94 -11.91
N ARG A 158 22.92 -2.88 -12.55
CA ARG A 158 24.06 -2.97 -13.46
C ARG A 158 24.96 -1.74 -13.28
N PRO A 159 26.28 -1.90 -13.14
CA PRO A 159 27.19 -0.75 -13.03
C PRO A 159 27.32 0.07 -14.31
N ARG A 160 27.01 -0.52 -15.48
CA ARG A 160 27.14 0.10 -16.81
C ARG A 160 25.89 -0.18 -17.64
N THR A 161 25.60 0.70 -18.61
CA THR A 161 24.41 0.59 -19.48
C THR A 161 24.26 -0.77 -20.15
N TYR A 162 25.36 -1.36 -20.61
CA TYR A 162 25.38 -2.65 -21.30
C TYR A 162 26.00 -3.77 -20.44
N GLY A 163 26.02 -3.60 -19.12
CA GLY A 163 26.49 -4.61 -18.19
C GLY A 163 25.45 -5.72 -17.97
N MET A 164 25.91 -6.88 -17.48
CA MET A 164 25.02 -7.95 -17.03
C MET A 164 24.20 -7.50 -15.81
N ASN A 165 22.93 -7.89 -15.80
CA ASN A 165 22.04 -7.66 -14.67
C ASN A 165 22.43 -8.57 -13.50
N ARG A 166 22.55 -7.98 -12.30
CA ARG A 166 22.66 -8.70 -11.03
C ARG A 166 21.31 -8.67 -10.34
N PHE A 167 20.66 -9.81 -10.20
CA PHE A 167 19.32 -9.92 -9.63
C PHE A 167 19.33 -9.98 -8.12
N ALA A 168 18.38 -9.27 -7.51
CA ALA A 168 18.22 -9.09 -6.08
C ALA A 168 16.75 -9.27 -5.68
N ASN A 169 16.53 -9.51 -4.40
CA ASN A 169 15.19 -9.65 -3.83
C ASN A 169 14.59 -8.30 -3.40
N SER A 170 15.41 -7.25 -3.29
CA SER A 170 14.98 -5.90 -2.88
C SER A 170 15.82 -4.80 -3.54
N ALA A 171 15.30 -3.57 -3.49
CA ALA A 171 16.02 -2.38 -3.95
C ALA A 171 17.34 -2.17 -3.18
N ASP A 172 17.34 -2.38 -1.87
CA ASP A 172 18.53 -2.27 -1.01
C ASP A 172 19.66 -3.22 -1.44
N GLU A 173 19.32 -4.48 -1.69
CA GLU A 173 20.28 -5.49 -2.14
C GLU A 173 20.80 -5.15 -3.54
N ALA A 174 19.91 -4.71 -4.45
CA ALA A 174 20.30 -4.25 -5.77
C ALA A 174 21.28 -3.07 -5.74
N ILE A 175 21.06 -2.09 -4.85
CA ILE A 175 21.98 -0.95 -4.65
C ILE A 175 23.32 -1.43 -4.08
N THR A 176 23.29 -2.37 -3.13
CA THR A 176 24.52 -2.93 -2.53
C THR A 176 25.40 -3.61 -3.59
N PHE A 177 24.81 -4.26 -4.60
CA PHE A 177 25.57 -4.85 -5.73
C PHE A 177 26.28 -3.84 -6.62
N LEU A 178 25.95 -2.55 -6.54
CA LEU A 178 26.69 -1.47 -7.18
C LEU A 178 27.94 -1.04 -6.37
N GLY A 179 28.22 -1.70 -5.25
CA GLY A 179 29.35 -1.39 -4.37
C GLY A 179 29.07 -0.22 -3.42
N VAL A 180 27.81 0.18 -3.30
CA VAL A 180 27.38 1.29 -2.45
C VAL A 180 27.15 0.77 -1.03
N ARG A 181 27.64 1.50 -0.04
CA ARG A 181 27.33 1.25 1.38
C ARG A 181 26.31 2.28 1.86
N ALA A 182 25.40 1.84 2.72
CA ALA A 182 24.48 2.73 3.42
C ALA A 182 25.28 3.71 4.27
N ASP A 183 24.82 4.95 4.36
CA ASP A 183 25.42 5.91 5.28
C ASP A 183 25.09 5.44 6.70
N VAL A 184 26.14 5.15 7.49
CA VAL A 184 25.95 4.84 8.91
C VAL A 184 25.54 6.15 9.56
N ALA A 185 24.32 6.22 10.09
CA ALA A 185 23.90 7.34 10.92
C ALA A 185 24.91 7.49 12.06
N ALA A 186 25.64 8.60 12.07
CA ALA A 186 26.58 8.98 13.11
C ALA A 186 25.86 9.39 14.39
#